data_AF-A0A2S8ZRA3-F1
#
_entry.id   AF-A0A2S8ZRA3-F1
#
_cell.length_a   1.000
_cell.length_b   1.000
_cell.length_c   1.000
_cell.angle_alpha   90.00
_cell.angle_beta   90.00
_cell.angle_gamma   90.00
#
_symmetry.space_group_name_H-M   'P 1'
#
loop_
_entity.id
_entity.type
_entity.pdbx_description
1 polymer ?
#
loop_
_entity_poly.entity_id
_entity_poly.type
_entity_poly.pdbx_seq_one_letter_code
_entity_poly.pdbx_strand_id
1 'polypeptide(L)'
;HLVQYAVIFDRIFRFSITGNRTRNYDAVGGQLLFAWLHQRGVLHWTDTALAFDWDNVPDAVVALGDAIDDLYWHSIDRPKIAHWLAAYELVRGTLTPHPASRWARGLSDDILAGAPKGYTDAVLDDEFPLSMFFETLDKKMKPIIESTVGIRGTDD
;
A
#
# COMPACT_ATOMS: atom_id res chain seq x y z
N HIS A 1 13.75 -16.56 9.36
CA HIS A 1 12.30 -16.81 9.27
C HIS A 1 11.46 -15.95 10.24
N LEU A 2 11.59 -16.06 11.57
CA LEU A 2 10.71 -15.32 12.51
C LEU A 2 10.66 -13.80 12.29
N VAL A 3 11.79 -13.17 11.96
CA VAL A 3 11.84 -11.73 11.66
C VAL A 3 11.10 -11.39 10.36
N GLN A 4 11.27 -12.18 9.30
CA GLN A 4 10.55 -11.98 8.03
C GLN A 4 9.04 -12.13 8.22
N TYR A 5 8.61 -13.12 9.01
CA TYR A 5 7.21 -13.31 9.37
C TYR A 5 6.68 -12.09 10.10
N ALA A 6 7.35 -11.65 11.17
CA ALA A 6 6.92 -10.49 11.95
C ALA A 6 6.81 -9.24 11.07
N VAL A 7 7.80 -8.98 10.21
CA VAL A 7 7.79 -7.81 9.33
C VAL A 7 6.67 -7.89 8.31
N ILE A 8 6.50 -9.02 7.61
CA ILE A 8 5.47 -9.16 6.59
C ILE A 8 4.07 -9.12 7.20
N PHE A 9 3.84 -9.85 8.31
CA PHE A 9 2.52 -9.87 8.93
C PHE A 9 2.14 -8.50 9.51
N ASP A 10 3.06 -7.80 10.18
CA ASP A 10 2.81 -6.46 10.71
C ASP A 10 2.59 -5.45 9.57
N ARG A 11 3.47 -5.43 8.56
CA ARG A 11 3.40 -4.46 7.46
C ARG A 11 2.19 -4.65 6.57
N ILE A 12 1.85 -5.88 6.23
CA ILE A 12 0.74 -6.18 5.33
C ILE A 12 -0.60 -6.08 6.05
N PHE A 13 -0.77 -6.75 7.19
CA PHE A 13 -2.11 -6.96 7.76
C PHE A 13 -2.48 -5.89 8.77
N ARG A 14 -1.59 -5.57 9.72
CA ARG A 14 -1.93 -4.64 10.81
C ARG A 14 -2.27 -3.26 10.25
N PHE A 15 -1.34 -2.62 9.56
CA PHE A 15 -1.55 -1.23 9.11
C PHE A 15 -2.70 -1.08 8.10
N SER A 16 -3.00 -2.11 7.32
CA SER A 16 -4.08 -2.07 6.33
C SER A 16 -5.48 -2.12 6.94
N ILE A 17 -5.64 -2.70 8.14
CA ILE A 17 -6.94 -2.87 8.82
C ILE A 17 -7.04 -2.06 10.14
N THR A 18 -5.95 -1.45 10.59
CA THR A 18 -5.95 -0.58 11.78
C THR A 18 -5.74 0.88 11.39
N GLY A 19 -6.61 1.77 11.88
CA GLY A 19 -6.52 3.21 11.64
C GLY A 19 -7.61 3.74 10.71
N ASN A 20 -7.63 5.05 10.47
CA ASN A 20 -8.56 5.67 9.52
C ASN A 20 -8.11 5.40 8.07
N ARG A 21 -8.99 5.66 7.10
CA ARG A 21 -8.65 5.56 5.66
C ARG A 21 -8.26 6.89 5.03
N THR A 22 -8.39 8.00 5.76
CA THR A 22 -8.08 9.34 5.27
C THR A 22 -6.58 9.57 5.26
N ARG A 23 -5.97 9.52 4.06
CA ARG A 23 -4.52 9.76 3.86
C ARG A 23 -3.64 8.86 4.73
N ASN A 24 -4.05 7.60 4.91
CA ASN A 24 -3.31 6.62 5.68
C ASN A 24 -2.23 5.94 4.82
N TYR A 25 -1.03 6.52 4.83
CA TYR A 25 0.09 6.06 4.01
C TYR A 25 0.65 4.70 4.45
N ASP A 26 0.55 4.35 5.73
CA ASP A 26 0.99 3.04 6.23
C ASP A 26 0.10 1.92 5.69
N ALA A 27 -1.22 2.14 5.65
CA ALA A 27 -2.16 1.21 5.03
C ALA A 27 -1.88 1.04 3.52
N VAL A 28 -1.58 2.14 2.82
CA VAL A 28 -1.23 2.07 1.39
C VAL A 28 0.07 1.27 1.18
N GLY A 29 1.08 1.47 2.03
CA GLY A 29 2.33 0.71 1.97
C GLY A 29 2.13 -0.80 2.18
N GLY A 30 1.29 -1.17 3.15
CA GLY A 30 0.92 -2.57 3.40
C GLY A 30 0.18 -3.21 2.22
N GLN A 31 -0.78 -2.48 1.63
CA GLN A 31 -1.48 -2.92 0.43
C GLN A 31 -0.54 -3.08 -0.77
N LEU A 32 0.38 -2.12 -0.95
CA LEU A 32 1.37 -2.15 -2.03
C LEU A 32 2.21 -3.42 -1.95
N LEU A 33 2.75 -3.73 -0.77
CA LEU A 33 3.54 -4.94 -0.55
C LEU A 33 2.71 -6.21 -0.80
N PHE A 34 1.47 -6.28 -0.31
CA PHE A 34 0.57 -7.42 -0.55
C PHE A 34 0.34 -7.66 -2.04
N ALA A 35 -0.10 -6.61 -2.76
CA ALA A 35 -0.42 -6.71 -4.17
C ALA A 35 0.83 -7.03 -5.00
N TRP A 36 1.98 -6.48 -4.63
CA TRP A 36 3.26 -6.76 -5.29
C TRP A 36 3.68 -8.24 -5.18
N LEU A 37 3.60 -8.81 -3.98
CA LEU A 37 3.89 -10.23 -3.74
C LEU A 37 2.87 -11.13 -4.45
N HIS A 38 1.60 -10.74 -4.44
CA HIS A 38 0.52 -11.47 -5.10
C HIS A 38 0.69 -11.51 -6.63
N GLN A 39 0.96 -10.37 -7.26
CA GLN A 39 1.17 -10.27 -8.71
C GLN A 39 2.38 -11.06 -9.20
N ARG A 40 3.33 -11.36 -8.32
CA ARG A 40 4.51 -12.20 -8.59
C ARG A 40 4.31 -13.67 -8.28
N GLY A 41 3.13 -14.06 -7.80
CA GLY A 41 2.83 -15.44 -7.44
C GLY A 41 3.61 -15.94 -6.23
N VAL A 42 4.01 -15.04 -5.33
CA VAL A 42 4.75 -15.37 -4.10
C VAL A 42 3.84 -15.32 -2.87
N LEU A 43 2.71 -14.63 -2.99
CA LEU A 43 1.60 -14.65 -2.05
C LEU A 43 0.35 -15.14 -2.78
N HIS A 44 -0.35 -16.11 -2.21
CA HIS A 44 -1.60 -16.63 -2.74
C HIS A 44 -2.72 -16.48 -1.73
N TRP A 45 -3.88 -16.03 -2.20
CA TRP A 45 -5.13 -16.08 -1.46
C TRP A 45 -6.15 -16.90 -2.26
N THR A 46 -6.37 -18.14 -1.82
CA THR A 46 -7.26 -19.11 -2.47
C THR A 46 -8.08 -19.83 -1.41
N ASP A 47 -9.36 -20.05 -1.66
CA ASP A 47 -10.25 -20.79 -0.76
C ASP A 47 -10.21 -20.32 0.70
N THR A 48 -10.10 -19.00 0.90
CA THR A 48 -9.96 -18.33 2.21
C THR A 48 -8.68 -18.66 2.99
N ALA A 49 -7.72 -19.35 2.40
CA ALA A 49 -6.38 -19.57 2.93
C ALA A 49 -5.37 -18.58 2.31
N LEU A 50 -4.43 -18.14 3.13
CA LEU A 50 -3.30 -17.31 2.71
C LEU A 50 -2.03 -18.16 2.75
N ALA A 51 -1.30 -18.25 1.64
CA ALA A 51 -0.07 -19.00 1.53
C ALA A 51 1.05 -18.12 0.96
N PHE A 52 2.29 -18.41 1.37
CA PHE A 52 3.50 -17.74 0.89
C PHE A 52 4.48 -18.78 0.35
N ASP A 53 5.11 -18.45 -0.77
CA ASP A 53 6.33 -19.10 -1.22
C ASP A 53 7.54 -18.43 -0.54
N TRP A 54 7.88 -18.93 0.63
CA TRP A 54 8.89 -18.31 1.50
C TRP A 54 10.30 -18.26 0.90
N ASP A 55 10.62 -19.16 -0.02
CA ASP A 55 11.92 -19.19 -0.69
C ASP A 55 12.04 -18.01 -1.68
N ASN A 56 10.93 -17.59 -2.29
CA ASN A 56 10.88 -16.50 -3.27
C ASN A 56 10.43 -15.13 -2.71
N VAL A 57 9.95 -15.09 -1.46
CA VAL A 57 9.60 -13.82 -0.77
C VAL A 57 10.74 -12.80 -0.76
N PRO A 58 11.99 -13.16 -0.40
CA PRO A 58 13.09 -12.18 -0.34
C PRO A 58 13.31 -11.48 -1.69
N ASP A 59 13.38 -12.25 -2.78
CA ASP A 59 13.63 -11.73 -4.12
C ASP A 59 12.50 -10.81 -4.59
N ALA A 60 11.24 -11.17 -4.29
CA ALA A 60 10.11 -10.32 -4.62
C ALA A 60 10.13 -9.00 -3.81
N VAL A 61 10.51 -9.02 -2.54
CA VAL A 61 10.65 -7.81 -1.71
C VAL A 61 11.81 -6.94 -2.21
N VAL A 62 12.96 -7.54 -2.52
CA VAL A 62 14.11 -6.82 -3.09
C VAL A 62 13.71 -6.15 -4.40
N ALA A 63 12.98 -6.84 -5.28
CA ALA A 63 12.50 -6.24 -6.53
C ALA A 63 11.58 -5.02 -6.31
N LEU A 64 10.80 -4.98 -5.22
CA LEU A 64 10.02 -3.77 -4.86
C LEU A 64 10.96 -2.65 -4.41
N GLY A 65 11.96 -2.99 -3.59
CA GLY A 65 13.02 -2.07 -3.18
C GLY A 65 13.74 -1.47 -4.38
N ASP A 66 14.20 -2.31 -5.32
CA ASP A 66 14.88 -1.88 -6.54
C ASP A 66 14.01 -0.94 -7.39
N ALA A 67 12.70 -1.19 -7.51
CA ALA A 67 11.80 -0.31 -8.24
C ALA A 67 11.63 1.07 -7.56
N ILE A 68 11.64 1.11 -6.22
CA ILE A 68 11.59 2.34 -5.44
C ILE A 68 12.94 3.07 -5.52
N ASP A 69 14.05 2.34 -5.45
CA ASP A 69 15.40 2.89 -5.56
C ASP A 69 15.65 3.47 -6.96
N ASP A 70 15.16 2.82 -8.02
CA ASP A 70 15.19 3.36 -9.38
C ASP A 70 14.39 4.65 -9.50
N LEU A 71 13.20 4.71 -8.89
CA LEU A 71 12.42 5.95 -8.81
C LEU A 71 13.27 7.06 -8.16
N TYR A 72 13.88 6.79 -7.00
CA TYR A 72 14.73 7.74 -6.28
C TYR A 72 15.96 8.16 -7.07
N TRP A 73 16.62 7.22 -7.75
CA TRP A 73 17.78 7.48 -8.59
C TRP A 73 17.45 8.51 -9.66
N HIS A 74 16.33 8.34 -10.37
CA HIS A 74 15.86 9.27 -11.38
C HIS A 74 15.42 10.64 -10.84
N SER A 75 15.38 10.85 -9.52
CA SER A 75 14.97 12.14 -8.95
C SER A 75 15.96 13.27 -9.26
N ILE A 76 17.24 12.96 -9.50
CA ILE A 76 18.29 13.95 -9.81
C ILE A 76 18.03 14.63 -11.16
N ASP A 77 17.60 13.85 -12.15
CA ASP A 77 17.40 14.33 -13.52
C ASP A 77 15.95 14.77 -13.79
N ARG A 78 15.06 14.66 -12.80
CA ARG A 78 13.62 14.86 -12.97
C ARG A 78 13.11 16.06 -12.17
N PRO A 79 12.38 17.01 -12.80
CA PRO A 79 11.70 18.06 -12.05
C PRO A 79 10.75 17.48 -10.99
N LYS A 80 10.65 18.15 -9.83
CA LYS A 80 9.87 17.68 -8.66
C LYS A 80 8.46 17.18 -9.02
N ILE A 81 7.74 17.97 -9.80
CA ILE A 81 6.36 17.64 -10.20
C ILE A 81 6.31 16.42 -11.12
N ALA A 82 7.20 16.35 -12.12
CA ALA A 82 7.31 15.17 -12.97
C ALA A 82 7.69 13.92 -12.15
N HIS A 83 8.48 14.09 -11.08
CA HIS A 83 8.81 13.02 -10.16
C HIS A 83 7.61 12.56 -9.33
N TRP A 84 6.72 13.45 -8.92
CA TRP A 84 5.46 13.09 -8.27
C TRP A 84 4.54 12.28 -9.19
N LEU A 85 4.44 12.67 -10.46
CA LEU A 85 3.68 11.89 -11.46
C LEU A 85 4.26 10.48 -11.61
N ALA A 86 5.59 10.36 -11.72
CA ALA A 86 6.22 9.05 -11.82
C ALA A 86 6.06 8.19 -10.56
N ALA A 87 6.10 8.79 -9.37
CA ALA A 87 5.81 8.08 -8.12
C ALA A 87 4.36 7.57 -8.10
N TYR A 88 3.40 8.37 -8.56
CA TYR A 88 2.01 7.93 -8.70
C TYR A 88 1.88 6.78 -9.70
N GLU A 89 2.57 6.85 -10.84
CA GLU A 89 2.61 5.77 -11.85
C GLU A 89 3.17 4.46 -11.28
N LEU A 90 4.22 4.52 -10.45
CA LEU A 90 4.76 3.33 -9.77
C LEU A 90 3.70 2.67 -8.86
N VAL A 91 3.03 3.46 -8.01
CA VAL A 91 2.03 2.92 -7.08
C VAL A 91 0.82 2.36 -7.84
N ARG A 92 0.27 3.10 -8.81
CA ARG A 92 -0.91 2.65 -9.57
C ARG A 92 -0.62 1.47 -10.49
N GLY A 93 0.64 1.22 -10.83
CA GLY A 93 1.05 0.01 -11.55
C GLY A 93 0.82 -1.26 -10.74
N THR A 94 0.74 -1.14 -9.41
CA THR A 94 0.49 -2.26 -8.49
C THR A 94 -0.90 -2.19 -7.86
N LEU A 95 -1.34 -1.00 -7.43
CA LEU A 95 -2.62 -0.79 -6.77
C LEU A 95 -3.62 -0.11 -7.71
N THR A 96 -4.85 -0.61 -7.75
CA THR A 96 -5.94 0.04 -8.49
C THR A 96 -6.34 1.34 -7.78
N PRO A 97 -6.25 2.51 -8.44
CA PRO A 97 -6.75 3.75 -7.86
C PRO A 97 -8.27 3.75 -7.70
N HIS A 98 -8.78 4.62 -6.85
CA HIS A 98 -10.21 4.86 -6.72
C HIS A 98 -10.83 5.23 -8.09
N PRO A 99 -12.01 4.70 -8.48
CA PRO A 99 -12.61 4.98 -9.79
C PRO A 99 -12.84 6.47 -10.08
N ALA A 100 -13.06 7.27 -9.04
CA ALA A 100 -13.21 8.72 -9.12
C ALA A 100 -11.87 9.51 -9.04
N SER A 101 -10.73 8.84 -9.03
CA SER A 101 -9.42 9.49 -8.93
C SER A 101 -9.22 10.52 -10.05
N ARG A 102 -8.77 11.72 -9.66
CA ARG A 102 -8.39 12.77 -10.61
C ARG A 102 -7.02 12.49 -11.21
N TRP A 103 -6.11 11.93 -10.41
CA TRP A 103 -4.78 11.54 -10.85
C TRP A 103 -4.82 10.42 -11.89
N ALA A 104 -5.62 9.37 -11.65
CA ALA A 104 -5.75 8.24 -12.58
C ALA A 104 -6.31 8.65 -13.94
N ARG A 105 -7.19 9.66 -13.97
CA ARG A 105 -7.80 10.25 -15.18
C ARG A 105 -6.92 11.28 -15.88
N GLY A 106 -5.84 11.73 -15.23
CA GLY A 106 -5.04 12.87 -15.67
C GLY A 106 -5.48 14.16 -15.00
N LEU A 107 -4.53 14.87 -14.41
CA LEU A 107 -4.76 16.20 -13.84
C LEU A 107 -4.99 17.21 -14.96
N SER A 108 -5.82 18.23 -14.70
CA SER A 108 -6.09 19.30 -15.66
C SER A 108 -4.87 20.20 -15.85
N ASP A 109 -4.76 20.84 -17.01
CA ASP A 109 -3.66 21.77 -17.33
C ASP A 109 -3.49 22.87 -16.29
N ASP A 110 -4.59 23.40 -15.73
CA ASP A 110 -4.56 24.39 -14.63
C ASP A 110 -3.84 23.88 -13.37
N ILE A 111 -4.00 22.60 -13.05
CA ILE A 111 -3.26 21.97 -11.94
C ILE A 111 -1.82 21.70 -12.38
N LEU A 112 -1.65 21.20 -13.60
CA LEU A 112 -0.35 20.81 -14.11
C LEU A 112 0.64 21.99 -14.19
N ALA A 113 0.15 23.15 -14.63
CA ALA A 113 0.89 24.40 -14.69
C ALA A 113 0.86 25.19 -13.38
N GLY A 114 0.09 24.74 -12.39
CA GLY A 114 -0.15 25.43 -11.13
C GLY A 114 0.87 25.13 -10.03
N ALA A 115 0.57 25.62 -8.83
CA ALA A 115 1.40 25.37 -7.65
C ALA A 115 1.30 23.89 -7.19
N PRO A 116 2.36 23.33 -6.57
CA PRO A 116 2.36 21.95 -6.07
C PRO A 116 1.20 21.59 -5.13
N LYS A 117 0.62 22.57 -4.44
CA LYS A 117 -0.56 22.37 -3.59
C LYS A 117 -1.76 21.81 -4.37
N GLY A 118 -1.95 22.21 -5.64
CA GLY A 118 -3.05 21.70 -6.47
C GLY A 118 -2.97 20.20 -6.71
N TYR A 119 -1.75 19.64 -6.76
CA TYR A 119 -1.51 18.20 -6.91
C TYR A 119 -1.95 17.44 -5.66
N THR A 120 -1.53 17.92 -4.48
CA THR A 120 -1.89 17.30 -3.20
C THR A 120 -3.38 17.42 -2.89
N ASP A 121 -4.00 18.54 -3.26
CA ASP A 121 -5.44 18.76 -3.08
C ASP A 121 -6.29 17.91 -4.04
N ALA A 122 -5.70 17.42 -5.14
CA ALA A 122 -6.37 16.54 -6.09
C ALA A 122 -6.33 15.05 -5.70
N VAL A 123 -5.53 14.67 -4.71
CA VAL A 123 -5.49 13.31 -4.16
C VAL A 123 -6.73 13.10 -3.30
N LEU A 124 -7.46 12.01 -3.53
CA LEU A 124 -8.59 11.65 -2.69
C LEU A 124 -8.14 11.21 -1.31
N ASP A 125 -9.02 11.34 -0.31
CA ASP A 125 -8.74 10.85 1.03
C ASP A 125 -8.41 9.35 1.04
N ASP A 126 -9.10 8.56 0.21
CA ASP A 126 -8.82 7.15 -0.06
C ASP A 126 -8.53 6.94 -1.56
N GLU A 127 -7.35 7.43 -1.97
CA GLU A 127 -6.89 7.36 -3.37
C GLU A 127 -6.69 5.91 -3.88
N PHE A 128 -6.33 4.99 -2.98
CA PHE A 128 -6.11 3.56 -3.26
C PHE A 128 -6.94 2.72 -2.28
N PRO A 129 -8.24 2.49 -2.60
CA PRO A 129 -9.17 1.79 -1.72
C PRO A 129 -8.77 0.33 -1.49
N LEU A 130 -9.30 -0.27 -0.43
CA LEU A 130 -9.00 -1.66 -0.09
C LEU A 130 -9.35 -2.61 -1.25
N SER A 131 -8.46 -3.57 -1.46
CA SER A 131 -8.79 -4.75 -2.24
C SER A 131 -9.85 -5.60 -1.51
N MET A 132 -10.52 -6.48 -2.26
CA MET A 132 -11.50 -7.42 -1.70
C MET A 132 -10.95 -8.31 -0.58
N PHE A 133 -9.65 -8.62 -0.63
CA PHE A 133 -8.97 -9.34 0.43
C PHE A 133 -9.01 -8.56 1.75
N PHE A 134 -8.59 -7.28 1.73
CA PHE A 134 -8.53 -6.46 2.94
C PHE A 134 -9.91 -6.10 3.46
N GLU A 135 -10.90 -5.87 2.59
CA GLU A 135 -12.31 -5.73 2.97
C GLU A 135 -12.83 -6.95 3.76
N THR A 136 -12.45 -8.16 3.33
CA THR A 136 -12.84 -9.40 3.99
C THR A 136 -12.09 -9.59 5.29
N LEU A 137 -10.80 -9.27 5.30
CA LEU A 137 -9.94 -9.37 6.49
C LEU A 137 -10.41 -8.43 7.59
N ASP A 138 -10.68 -7.16 7.28
CA ASP A 138 -11.17 -6.16 8.23
C ASP A 138 -12.47 -6.64 8.92
N LYS A 139 -13.45 -7.08 8.14
CA LYS A 139 -14.73 -7.60 8.66
C LYS A 139 -14.55 -8.79 9.61
N LYS A 140 -13.57 -9.67 9.34
CA LYS A 140 -13.27 -10.83 10.19
C LYS A 140 -12.49 -10.46 11.44
N MET A 141 -11.53 -9.55 11.32
CA MET A 141 -10.61 -9.21 12.41
C MET A 141 -11.19 -8.17 13.36
N LYS A 142 -12.08 -7.29 12.91
CA LYS A 142 -12.64 -6.20 13.72
C LYS A 142 -13.21 -6.65 15.07
N PRO A 143 -14.07 -7.69 15.17
CA PRO A 143 -14.59 -8.15 16.46
C PRO A 143 -13.47 -8.67 17.39
N ILE A 144 -12.45 -9.31 16.82
CA ILE A 144 -11.31 -9.83 17.58
C ILE A 144 -10.47 -8.67 18.11
N ILE A 145 -10.14 -7.69 17.26
CA ILE A 145 -9.37 -6.51 17.65
C ILE A 145 -10.09 -5.77 18.78
N GLU A 146 -11.40 -5.50 18.61
CA GLU A 146 -12.23 -4.84 19.63
C GLU A 146 -12.24 -5.61 20.95
N SER A 147 -12.31 -6.95 20.92
CA SER A 147 -12.28 -7.78 22.14
C SER A 147 -10.95 -7.76 22.90
N THR A 148 -9.86 -7.38 22.22
CA THR A 148 -8.51 -7.31 22.81
C THR A 148 -8.12 -5.91 23.28
N VAL A 149 -8.96 -4.89 23.02
CA VAL A 149 -8.70 -3.52 23.45
C VAL A 149 -8.67 -3.47 24.99
N GLY A 150 -7.55 -3.02 25.55
CA GLY A 150 -7.39 -2.86 26.99
C GLY A 150 -6.67 -4.02 27.69
N ILE A 151 -6.45 -5.15 27.01
CA ILE A 151 -5.58 -6.22 27.53
C ILE A 151 -4.14 -5.69 27.58
N ARG A 152 -3.56 -5.62 28.77
CA ARG A 152 -2.16 -5.22 28.98
C ARG A 152 -1.41 -6.41 29.56
N GLY A 153 -0.15 -6.60 29.18
CA GLY A 153 0.70 -7.72 29.66
C GLY A 153 1.08 -7.65 31.15
N THR A 154 0.36 -6.86 31.94
CA THR A 154 0.49 -6.72 33.40
C THR A 154 -0.72 -7.28 34.14
N ASP A 155 -1.72 -7.78 33.42
CA ASP A 155 -2.87 -8.49 33.99
C ASP A 155 -2.49 -9.98 34.17
N ASP A 156 -1.51 -10.22 35.05
CA ASP A 156 -1.19 -11.49 35.73
C ASP A 156 -0.46 -11.17 37.04
#